data_AF-A0A2M7WHT0-F1
#
_entry.id   AF-A0A2M7WHT0-F1
#
_cell.length_a   1.000
_cell.length_b   1.000
_cell.length_c   1.000
_cell.angle_alpha   90.00
_cell.angle_beta   90.00
_cell.angle_gamma   90.00
#
_symmetry.space_group_name_H-M   'P 1'
#
loop_
_entity.id
_entity.type
_entity.pdbx_description
1 polymer ?
#
loop_
_entity_poly.entity_id
_entity_poly.type
_entity_poly.pdbx_seq_one_letter_code
_entity_poly.pdbx_strand_id
1 'polypeptide(L)'
;MDKSDSLDIPCLLNCKNLLNSIFEAKSRITAITEEVTNSNPSEVVSEGLFVLSVASFESLLMDTLRYFLKCFPQKLSHKEYTINKEDSIFSQGDLIDLQIDKELMNISYNSIENVLKYFYKTLSLENMTTANEFTDKLKEIKESRNLLLHNNLRVNNQYIEKAGPLRRSKNINEKLEIDISYLKSTLKLLWEFCDKTEKSINSKYSTYTQVAAIKRLWQFLFKSPVMRFEDFWSFDTIRDKITSYKGSEHEGVLSNSELMFLGVWRSHFHWSQTGLNNFSMYSLDSKHQKKMLYFLSVLKEFRLE
;
A
#
# COMPACT_ATOMS: atom_id res chain seq x y z
N MET A 1 16.37 -26.26 25.85
CA MET A 1 16.09 -24.85 25.51
C MET A 1 16.31 -24.71 24.02
N ASP A 2 15.29 -25.03 23.24
CA ASP A 2 15.36 -24.90 21.78
C ASP A 2 15.35 -23.42 21.41
N LYS A 3 16.27 -23.04 20.52
CA LYS A 3 16.23 -21.75 19.84
C LYS A 3 14.83 -21.58 19.27
N SER A 4 14.17 -20.47 19.59
CA SER A 4 12.85 -20.15 19.05
C SER A 4 12.92 -20.21 17.53
N ASP A 5 12.33 -21.26 16.98
CA ASP A 5 12.20 -21.55 15.56
C ASP A 5 11.25 -20.49 14.97
N SER A 6 11.78 -19.28 14.72
CA SER A 6 10.99 -18.14 14.26
C SER A 6 10.34 -18.50 12.93
N LEU A 7 9.01 -18.40 12.88
CA LEU A 7 8.25 -18.62 11.66
C LEU A 7 8.65 -17.52 10.67
N ASP A 8 9.44 -17.86 9.66
CA ASP A 8 9.86 -16.91 8.62
C ASP A 8 8.68 -16.67 7.67
N ILE A 9 7.92 -15.61 7.94
CA ILE A 9 6.70 -15.28 7.20
C ILE A 9 7.11 -14.72 5.83
N PRO A 10 6.61 -15.27 4.71
CA PRO A 10 6.99 -14.82 3.39
C PRO A 10 6.49 -13.39 3.16
N CYS A 11 7.33 -12.57 2.54
CA CYS A 11 6.85 -11.30 1.98
C CYS A 11 5.91 -11.61 0.81
N LEU A 12 4.71 -11.01 0.81
CA LEU A 12 3.68 -11.20 -0.21
C LEU A 12 3.41 -9.94 -1.04
N LEU A 13 4.37 -9.01 -1.06
CA LEU A 13 4.27 -7.79 -1.87
C LEU A 13 4.00 -8.13 -3.34
N ASN A 14 3.01 -7.44 -3.90
CA ASN A 14 2.69 -7.39 -5.33
C ASN A 14 2.85 -5.94 -5.83
N CYS A 15 3.72 -5.74 -6.83
CA CYS A 15 4.03 -4.44 -7.41
C CYS A 15 2.79 -3.77 -8.01
N LYS A 16 1.89 -4.54 -8.65
CA LYS A 16 0.63 -3.98 -9.19
C LYS A 16 -0.22 -3.37 -8.08
N ASN A 17 -0.40 -4.12 -6.99
CA ASN A 17 -1.17 -3.64 -5.84
C ASN A 17 -0.51 -2.43 -5.14
N LEU A 18 0.82 -2.40 -5.08
CA LEU A 18 1.56 -1.26 -4.56
C LEU A 18 1.36 0.00 -5.41
N LEU A 19 1.16 -0.15 -6.72
CA LEU A 19 0.94 0.96 -7.66
C LEU A 19 -0.53 1.37 -7.79
N ASN A 20 -1.50 0.61 -7.25
CA ASN A 20 -2.92 0.87 -7.43
C ASN A 20 -3.32 2.29 -7.02
N SER A 21 -2.93 2.73 -5.82
CA SER A 21 -3.23 4.08 -5.31
C SER A 21 -2.55 5.19 -6.14
N ILE A 22 -1.40 4.88 -6.77
CA ILE A 22 -0.74 5.79 -7.71
C ILE A 22 -1.56 5.91 -8.99
N PHE A 23 -2.02 4.78 -9.55
CA PHE A 23 -2.86 4.79 -10.74
C PHE A 23 -4.19 5.49 -10.52
N GLU A 24 -4.83 5.27 -9.36
CA GLU A 24 -6.07 5.95 -8.98
C GLU A 24 -5.87 7.47 -8.89
N ALA A 25 -4.80 7.92 -8.25
CA ALA A 25 -4.48 9.35 -8.16
C ALA A 25 -4.13 9.95 -9.53
N LYS A 26 -3.33 9.26 -10.37
CA LYS A 26 -3.03 9.71 -11.75
C LYS A 26 -4.31 9.85 -12.55
N SER A 27 -5.17 8.83 -12.53
CA SER A 27 -6.46 8.85 -13.25
C SER A 27 -7.32 10.03 -12.81
N ARG A 28 -7.42 10.28 -11.49
CA ARG A 28 -8.20 11.39 -10.95
C ARG A 28 -7.59 12.75 -11.28
N ILE A 29 -6.27 12.92 -11.17
CA ILE A 29 -5.57 14.16 -11.55
C ILE A 29 -5.73 14.43 -13.05
N THR A 30 -5.64 13.40 -13.90
CA THR A 30 -5.87 13.52 -15.34
C THR A 30 -7.31 13.95 -15.64
N ALA A 31 -8.31 13.32 -15.03
CA ALA A 31 -9.71 13.70 -15.19
C ALA A 31 -9.97 15.16 -14.77
N ILE A 32 -9.39 15.60 -13.64
CA ILE A 32 -9.48 17.00 -13.20
C ILE A 32 -8.79 17.94 -14.22
N THR A 33 -7.63 17.53 -14.74
CA THR A 33 -6.88 18.32 -15.74
C THR A 33 -7.68 18.51 -17.03
N GLU A 34 -8.38 17.48 -17.49
CA GLU A 34 -9.27 17.53 -18.64
C GLU A 34 -10.45 18.47 -18.39
N GLU A 35 -11.11 18.38 -17.24
CA GLU A 35 -12.22 19.26 -16.85
C GLU A 35 -11.79 20.74 -16.82
N VAL A 36 -10.64 21.04 -16.19
CA VAL A 36 -10.09 22.40 -16.10
C VAL A 36 -9.73 22.95 -17.49
N THR A 37 -9.32 22.09 -18.41
CA THR A 37 -8.93 22.48 -19.77
C THR A 37 -10.15 22.75 -20.67
N ASN A 38 -11.22 21.97 -20.51
CA ASN A 38 -12.39 22.04 -21.37
C ASN A 38 -13.42 23.07 -20.93
N SER A 39 -13.63 23.24 -19.62
CA SER A 39 -14.80 23.94 -19.08
C SER A 39 -14.49 25.33 -18.50
N ASN A 40 -13.21 25.71 -18.38
CA ASN A 40 -12.74 26.94 -17.73
C ASN A 40 -13.53 27.27 -16.45
N PRO A 41 -13.39 26.44 -15.39
CA PRO A 41 -14.29 26.41 -14.25
C PRO A 41 -14.35 27.75 -13.50
N SER A 42 -15.49 28.01 -12.84
CA SER A 42 -15.63 29.14 -11.92
C SER A 42 -14.66 29.04 -10.73
N GLU A 43 -14.49 30.13 -9.98
CA GLU A 43 -13.61 30.17 -8.79
C GLU A 43 -13.96 29.06 -7.78
N VAL A 44 -15.25 28.91 -7.44
CA VAL A 44 -15.75 27.89 -6.51
C VAL A 44 -15.45 26.47 -7.00
N VAL A 45 -15.62 26.23 -8.30
CA VAL A 45 -15.31 24.92 -8.89
C VAL A 45 -13.80 24.68 -8.88
N SER A 46 -12.98 25.70 -9.16
CA SER A 46 -11.52 25.62 -9.13
C SER A 46 -11.01 25.31 -7.73
N GLU A 47 -11.57 25.93 -6.69
CA GLU A 47 -11.28 25.63 -5.29
C GLU A 47 -11.62 24.18 -4.93
N GLY A 48 -12.79 23.69 -5.35
CA GLY A 48 -13.20 22.29 -5.13
C GLY A 48 -12.28 21.28 -5.81
N LEU A 49 -11.91 21.54 -7.07
CA LEU A 49 -10.99 20.70 -7.84
C LEU A 49 -9.58 20.74 -7.25
N PHE A 50 -9.13 21.88 -6.75
CA PHE A 50 -7.86 22.01 -6.03
C PHE A 50 -7.85 21.12 -4.78
N VAL A 51 -8.85 21.21 -3.91
CA VAL A 51 -8.96 20.36 -2.71
C VAL A 51 -8.96 18.89 -3.09
N LEU A 52 -9.75 18.49 -4.09
CA LEU A 52 -9.84 17.10 -4.53
C LEU A 52 -8.48 16.58 -5.06
N SER A 53 -7.74 17.40 -5.81
CA SER A 53 -6.43 17.03 -6.33
C SER A 53 -5.40 16.81 -5.21
N VAL A 54 -5.34 17.70 -4.23
CA VAL A 54 -4.43 17.60 -3.08
C VAL A 54 -4.80 16.42 -2.19
N ALA A 55 -6.09 16.21 -1.92
CA ALA A 55 -6.56 15.06 -1.15
C ALA A 55 -6.19 13.73 -1.83
N SER A 56 -6.32 13.66 -3.16
CA SER A 56 -5.95 12.46 -3.94
C SER A 56 -4.46 12.14 -3.83
N PHE A 57 -3.61 13.17 -3.83
CA PHE A 57 -2.18 13.02 -3.60
C PHE A 57 -1.85 12.56 -2.16
N GLU A 58 -2.52 13.10 -1.15
CA GLU A 58 -2.32 12.67 0.24
C GLU A 58 -2.77 11.23 0.47
N SER A 59 -3.93 10.83 -0.09
CA SER A 59 -4.40 9.44 -0.08
C SER A 59 -3.41 8.50 -0.75
N LEU A 60 -2.85 8.87 -1.92
CA LEU A 60 -1.80 8.08 -2.58
C LEU A 60 -0.65 7.76 -1.63
N LEU A 61 -0.14 8.76 -0.90
CA LEU A 61 0.99 8.55 0.00
C LEU A 61 0.63 7.58 1.12
N MET A 62 -0.53 7.78 1.75
CA MET A 62 -0.95 6.98 2.90
C MET A 62 -1.32 5.56 2.51
N ASP A 63 -2.05 5.37 1.42
CA ASP A 63 -2.52 4.06 0.98
C ASP A 63 -1.36 3.20 0.44
N THR A 64 -0.41 3.83 -0.27
CA THR A 64 0.83 3.14 -0.68
C THR A 64 1.62 2.68 0.54
N LEU A 65 1.76 3.55 1.55
CA LEU A 65 2.48 3.20 2.78
C LEU A 65 1.76 2.11 3.58
N ARG A 66 0.43 2.18 3.69
CA ARG A 66 -0.38 1.16 4.36
C ARG A 66 -0.18 -0.20 3.71
N TYR A 67 -0.31 -0.29 2.39
CA TYR A 67 -0.09 -1.55 1.68
C TYR A 67 1.34 -2.07 1.85
N PHE A 68 2.34 -1.18 1.73
CA PHE A 68 3.74 -1.57 1.90
C PHE A 68 4.04 -2.06 3.32
N LEU A 69 3.55 -1.38 4.36
CA LEU A 69 3.78 -1.75 5.75
C LEU A 69 3.06 -3.03 6.15
N LYS A 70 1.90 -3.35 5.54
CA LYS A 70 1.28 -4.67 5.68
C LYS A 70 2.18 -5.79 5.16
N CYS A 71 2.89 -5.54 4.06
CA CYS A 71 3.84 -6.49 3.48
C CYS A 71 5.19 -6.54 4.22
N PHE A 72 5.57 -5.46 4.90
CA PHE A 72 6.81 -5.33 5.67
C PHE A 72 6.59 -4.69 7.06
N PRO A 73 5.90 -5.36 8.00
CA PRO A 73 5.61 -4.78 9.32
C PRO A 73 6.88 -4.41 10.11
N GLN A 74 8.01 -5.06 9.84
CA GLN A 74 9.31 -4.74 10.43
C GLN A 74 9.86 -3.36 10.04
N LYS A 75 9.25 -2.67 9.06
CA LYS A 75 9.60 -1.31 8.64
C LYS A 75 8.87 -0.23 9.44
N LEU A 76 7.95 -0.61 10.31
CA LEU A 76 7.34 0.26 11.31
C LEU A 76 8.42 0.96 12.14
N SER A 77 8.20 2.24 12.48
CA SER A 77 9.26 3.09 13.04
C SER A 77 9.72 2.72 14.44
N HIS A 78 8.85 2.11 15.25
CA HIS A 78 9.15 1.76 16.63
C HIS A 78 9.51 0.28 16.74
N LYS A 79 10.48 -0.03 17.59
CA LYS A 79 10.82 -1.43 17.93
C LYS A 79 9.76 -2.09 18.80
N GLU A 80 9.07 -1.28 19.60
CA GLU A 80 8.05 -1.73 20.55
C GLU A 80 6.83 -0.82 20.45
N TYR A 81 5.65 -1.42 20.39
CA TYR A 81 4.36 -0.71 20.37
C TYR A 81 3.61 -1.03 21.66
N THR A 82 3.09 0.00 22.32
CA THR A 82 2.22 -0.19 23.49
C THR A 82 0.80 -0.52 23.01
N ILE A 83 0.23 -1.59 23.56
CA ILE A 83 -1.14 -2.03 23.25
C ILE A 83 -1.99 -1.75 24.48
N ASN A 84 -2.95 -0.84 24.34
CA ASN A 84 -3.89 -0.55 25.42
C ASN A 84 -5.04 -1.58 25.42
N LYS A 85 -5.78 -1.68 26.53
CA LYS A 85 -6.93 -2.60 26.62
C LYS A 85 -7.96 -2.37 25.51
N GLU A 86 -8.22 -1.13 25.16
CA GLU A 86 -9.11 -0.78 24.05
C GLU A 86 -8.62 -1.38 22.72
N ASP A 87 -7.34 -1.27 22.42
CA ASP A 87 -6.75 -1.86 21.20
C ASP A 87 -6.95 -3.38 21.15
N SER A 88 -6.82 -4.06 22.28
CA SER A 88 -7.02 -5.51 22.35
C SER A 88 -8.48 -5.94 22.16
N ILE A 89 -9.44 -5.10 22.55
CA ILE A 89 -10.88 -5.38 22.45
C ILE A 89 -11.39 -5.06 21.04
N PHE A 90 -10.92 -3.96 20.44
CA PHE A 90 -11.42 -3.46 19.15
C PHE A 90 -10.68 -4.03 17.93
N SER A 91 -9.42 -4.50 18.07
CA SER A 91 -8.65 -5.01 16.92
C SER A 91 -9.15 -6.34 16.35
N GLN A 92 -10.05 -7.07 17.03
CA GLN A 92 -10.50 -8.42 16.65
C GLN A 92 -9.33 -9.38 16.29
N GLY A 93 -8.13 -9.14 16.82
CA GLY A 93 -6.93 -9.93 16.55
C GLY A 93 -5.97 -9.35 15.51
N ASP A 94 -6.29 -8.28 14.79
CA ASP A 94 -5.37 -7.64 13.83
C ASP A 94 -4.64 -6.45 14.43
N LEU A 95 -3.73 -6.75 15.35
CA LEU A 95 -2.93 -5.76 16.05
C LEU A 95 -1.94 -5.03 15.13
N ILE A 96 -1.49 -5.68 14.05
CA ILE A 96 -0.53 -5.10 13.12
C ILE A 96 -1.21 -3.99 12.31
N ASP A 97 -2.39 -4.26 11.75
CA ASP A 97 -3.16 -3.26 11.01
C ASP A 97 -3.48 -2.04 11.88
N LEU A 98 -3.86 -2.26 13.15
CA LEU A 98 -4.12 -1.17 14.09
C LEU A 98 -2.88 -0.29 14.34
N GLN A 99 -1.68 -0.88 14.45
CA GLN A 99 -0.45 -0.10 14.64
C GLN A 99 -0.03 0.63 13.37
N ILE A 100 -0.21 0.02 12.20
CA ILE A 100 -0.01 0.68 10.91
C ILE A 100 -0.90 1.92 10.84
N ASP A 101 -2.19 1.80 11.15
CA ASP A 101 -3.13 2.92 11.07
C ASP A 101 -2.78 4.05 12.06
N LYS A 102 -2.41 3.72 13.29
CA LYS A 102 -1.95 4.73 14.27
C LYS A 102 -0.71 5.48 13.78
N GLU A 103 0.26 4.76 13.23
CA GLU A 103 1.49 5.36 12.72
C GLU A 103 1.24 6.26 11.52
N LEU A 104 0.44 5.80 10.55
CA LEU A 104 0.09 6.60 9.38
C LEU A 104 -0.74 7.83 9.74
N MET A 105 -1.67 7.70 10.69
CA MET A 105 -2.43 8.84 11.21
C MET A 105 -1.49 9.89 11.80
N ASN A 106 -0.57 9.50 12.68
CA ASN A 106 0.44 10.40 13.25
C ASN A 106 1.30 11.07 12.17
N ILE A 107 1.72 10.32 11.15
CA ILE A 107 2.55 10.85 10.06
C ILE A 107 1.78 11.83 9.19
N SER A 108 0.51 11.56 8.86
CA SER A 108 -0.31 12.41 7.99
C SER A 108 -0.48 13.85 8.49
N TYR A 109 -0.48 14.04 9.82
CA TYR A 109 -0.56 15.35 10.47
C TYR A 109 0.75 16.15 10.41
N ASN A 110 1.86 15.52 10.02
CA ASN A 110 3.15 16.21 9.93
C ASN A 110 3.25 17.10 8.68
N SER A 111 4.35 17.86 8.61
CA SER A 111 4.71 18.60 7.40
C SER A 111 4.87 17.64 6.22
N ILE A 112 4.56 18.12 5.01
CA ILE A 112 4.69 17.29 3.80
C ILE A 112 6.13 16.79 3.60
N GLU A 113 7.12 17.56 4.01
CA GLU A 113 8.54 17.17 4.00
C GLU A 113 8.79 15.93 4.86
N ASN A 114 8.25 15.90 6.08
CA ASN A 114 8.37 14.74 6.97
C ASN A 114 7.61 13.53 6.42
N VAL A 115 6.42 13.76 5.84
CA VAL A 115 5.63 12.70 5.18
C VAL A 115 6.43 12.09 4.02
N LEU A 116 6.97 12.91 3.12
CA LEU A 116 7.76 12.44 1.98
C LEU A 116 9.05 11.75 2.42
N LYS A 117 9.75 12.30 3.42
CA LYS A 117 10.95 11.68 3.98
C LYS A 117 10.65 10.29 4.55
N TYR A 118 9.54 10.16 5.30
CA TYR A 118 9.08 8.87 5.79
C TYR A 118 8.73 7.95 4.62
N PHE A 119 8.00 8.45 3.62
CA PHE A 119 7.59 7.70 2.43
C PHE A 119 8.80 7.07 1.71
N TYR A 120 9.77 7.89 1.28
CA TYR A 120 10.96 7.39 0.58
C TYR A 120 11.81 6.47 1.45
N LYS A 121 11.96 6.76 2.75
CA LYS A 121 12.72 5.92 3.68
C LYS A 121 12.08 4.55 3.85
N THR A 122 10.77 4.50 4.09
CA THR A 122 10.02 3.27 4.33
C THR A 122 10.02 2.37 3.10
N LEU A 123 9.72 2.93 1.92
CA LEU A 123 9.85 2.21 0.65
C LEU A 123 11.32 2.02 0.22
N SER A 124 12.27 2.59 0.97
CA SER A 124 13.71 2.55 0.71
C SER A 124 14.05 2.95 -0.73
N LEU A 125 13.33 3.92 -1.28
CA LEU A 125 13.53 4.50 -2.60
C LEU A 125 14.60 5.60 -2.50
N GLU A 126 15.26 5.89 -3.63
CA GLU A 126 16.17 7.05 -3.69
C GLU A 126 15.41 8.32 -3.35
N ASN A 127 15.98 9.09 -2.42
CA ASN A 127 15.26 10.15 -1.78
C ASN A 127 15.19 11.39 -2.68
N MET A 128 13.98 11.83 -3.05
CA MET A 128 13.79 13.12 -3.72
C MET A 128 13.78 14.31 -2.73
N THR A 129 13.86 14.08 -1.42
CA THR A 129 13.59 15.08 -0.37
C THR A 129 14.81 15.85 0.17
N THR A 130 15.88 16.03 -0.61
CA THR A 130 16.75 17.18 -0.33
C THR A 130 15.97 18.46 -0.60
N ALA A 131 16.10 19.49 0.24
CA ALA A 131 15.46 20.81 0.08
C ALA A 131 15.62 21.30 -1.36
N ASN A 132 14.60 21.03 -2.16
CA ASN A 132 14.55 21.32 -3.58
C ASN A 132 13.25 22.04 -3.85
N GLU A 133 13.26 22.82 -4.92
CA GLU A 133 12.13 23.63 -5.36
C GLU A 133 10.82 22.81 -5.45
N PHE A 134 10.93 21.52 -5.77
CA PHE A 134 9.80 20.60 -5.84
C PHE A 134 9.11 20.40 -4.47
N THR A 135 9.89 20.13 -3.42
CA THR A 135 9.36 19.96 -2.06
C THR A 135 8.78 21.27 -1.52
N ASP A 136 9.41 22.40 -1.83
CA ASP A 136 8.91 23.72 -1.41
C ASP A 136 7.57 24.07 -2.09
N LYS A 137 7.38 23.70 -3.36
CA LYS A 137 6.08 23.85 -4.04
C LYS A 137 5.00 23.01 -3.37
N LEU A 138 5.30 21.76 -3.02
CA LEU A 138 4.34 20.89 -2.32
C LEU A 138 3.99 21.42 -0.92
N LYS A 139 4.95 22.02 -0.20
CA LYS A 139 4.70 22.69 1.08
C LYS A 139 3.70 23.83 0.90
N GLU A 140 3.93 24.68 -0.08
CA GLU A 140 3.04 25.80 -0.37
C GLU A 140 1.62 25.33 -0.76
N ILE A 141 1.51 24.31 -1.63
CA ILE A 141 0.23 23.73 -2.05
C ILE A 141 -0.55 23.16 -0.84
N LYS A 142 0.13 22.38 0.03
CA LYS A 142 -0.51 21.80 1.22
C LYS A 142 -1.06 22.89 2.14
N GLU A 143 -0.26 23.93 2.41
CA GLU A 143 -0.69 25.01 3.31
C GLU A 143 -1.74 25.92 2.67
N SER A 144 -1.71 26.12 1.34
CA SER A 144 -2.79 26.77 0.59
C SER A 144 -4.12 26.00 0.71
N ARG A 145 -4.07 24.66 0.65
CA ARG A 145 -5.24 23.81 0.91
C ARG A 145 -5.74 23.97 2.35
N ASN A 146 -4.85 24.01 3.33
CA ASN A 146 -5.22 24.25 4.72
C ASN A 146 -5.90 25.62 4.90
N LEU A 147 -5.37 26.68 4.27
CA LEU A 147 -5.98 28.00 4.29
C LEU A 147 -7.37 28.02 3.66
N LEU A 148 -7.56 27.32 2.54
CA LEU A 148 -8.87 27.22 1.89
C LEU A 148 -9.90 26.58 2.82
N LEU A 149 -9.56 25.44 3.43
CA LEU A 149 -10.47 24.68 4.27
C LEU A 149 -10.76 25.33 5.63
N HIS A 150 -9.79 26.04 6.21
CA HIS A 150 -9.87 26.50 7.60
C HIS A 150 -9.94 28.02 7.76
N ASN A 151 -9.56 28.79 6.74
CA ASN A 151 -9.46 30.25 6.86
C ASN A 151 -9.91 31.02 5.60
N ASN A 152 -10.70 30.39 4.72
CA ASN A 152 -11.22 31.00 3.49
C ASN A 152 -10.13 31.71 2.66
N LEU A 153 -8.99 31.03 2.48
CA LEU A 153 -7.79 31.53 1.79
C LEU A 153 -7.14 32.79 2.38
N ARG A 154 -7.50 33.22 3.59
CA ARG A 154 -6.84 34.35 4.26
C ARG A 154 -5.53 33.91 4.88
N VAL A 155 -4.44 34.61 4.56
CA VAL A 155 -3.12 34.33 5.13
C VAL A 155 -3.14 34.49 6.66
N ASN A 156 -2.64 33.48 7.37
CA ASN A 156 -2.46 33.47 8.82
C ASN A 156 -1.00 33.12 9.19
N ASN A 157 -0.67 33.20 10.49
CA ASN A 157 0.68 32.90 10.96
C ASN A 157 1.12 31.46 10.64
N GLN A 158 0.20 30.49 10.71
CA GLN A 158 0.51 29.09 10.39
C GLN A 158 0.97 28.92 8.94
N TYR A 159 0.30 29.57 7.98
CA TYR A 159 0.72 29.56 6.59
C TYR A 159 2.09 30.20 6.40
N ILE A 160 2.33 31.37 7.01
CA ILE A 160 3.60 32.09 6.90
C ILE A 160 4.77 31.23 7.40
N GLU A 161 4.56 30.48 8.49
CA GLU A 161 5.55 29.59 9.10
C GLU A 161 5.77 28.31 8.29
N LYS A 162 4.70 27.69 7.76
CA LYS A 162 4.76 26.33 7.19
C LYS A 162 4.88 26.27 5.67
N ALA A 163 4.40 27.27 4.94
CA ALA A 163 4.36 27.26 3.47
C ALA A 163 5.76 27.34 2.81
N GLY A 164 6.79 27.62 3.61
CA GLY A 164 8.18 27.60 3.16
C GLY A 164 8.58 28.80 2.29
N PRO A 165 9.72 28.69 1.58
CA PRO A 165 10.29 29.80 0.80
C PRO A 165 9.40 30.28 -0.34
N LEU A 166 8.59 29.39 -0.93
CA LEU A 166 7.77 29.67 -2.11
C LEU A 166 6.35 30.15 -1.77
N ARG A 167 6.07 30.50 -0.51
CA ARG A 167 4.78 31.08 -0.08
C ARG A 167 4.37 32.27 -0.96
N ARG A 168 3.07 32.39 -1.22
CA ARG A 168 2.52 33.40 -2.14
C ARG A 168 2.38 34.79 -1.54
N SER A 169 2.20 34.88 -0.22
CA SER A 169 2.18 36.16 0.50
C SER A 169 2.75 36.05 1.92
N LYS A 170 3.17 37.21 2.47
CA LYS A 170 3.57 37.41 3.86
C LYS A 170 2.60 38.29 4.64
N ASN A 171 1.61 38.88 3.98
CA ASN A 171 0.71 39.84 4.59
C ASN A 171 -0.45 39.10 5.25
N ILE A 172 -0.56 39.21 6.58
CA ILE A 172 -1.66 38.60 7.33
C ILE A 172 -3.00 39.16 6.83
N ASN A 173 -4.01 38.29 6.74
CA ASN A 173 -5.37 38.55 6.23
C ASN A 173 -5.50 38.85 4.73
N GLU A 174 -4.41 38.90 3.97
CA GLU A 174 -4.48 38.92 2.51
C GLU A 174 -5.21 37.67 2.03
N LYS A 175 -6.19 37.83 1.13
CA LYS A 175 -6.92 36.71 0.54
C LYS A 175 -6.11 36.21 -0.65
N LEU A 176 -5.67 34.96 -0.59
CA LEU A 176 -5.08 34.28 -1.73
C LEU A 176 -6.19 33.84 -2.70
N GLU A 177 -5.84 33.67 -3.97
CA GLU A 177 -6.76 33.18 -5.00
C GLU A 177 -6.29 31.83 -5.53
N ILE A 178 -7.21 30.93 -5.83
CA ILE A 178 -6.93 29.67 -6.55
C ILE A 178 -7.37 29.88 -7.99
N ASP A 179 -6.57 30.64 -8.73
CA ASP A 179 -6.83 30.86 -10.15
C ASP A 179 -6.54 29.59 -10.98
N ILE A 180 -6.99 29.60 -12.22
CA ILE A 180 -6.85 28.46 -13.15
C ILE A 180 -5.38 28.17 -13.46
N SER A 181 -4.51 29.19 -13.45
CA SER A 181 -3.08 29.03 -13.69
C SER A 181 -2.42 28.26 -12.54
N TYR A 182 -2.72 28.66 -11.30
CA TYR A 182 -2.26 28.02 -10.08
C TYR A 182 -2.78 26.59 -9.98
N LEU A 183 -4.07 26.35 -10.27
CA LEU A 183 -4.65 25.01 -10.32
C LEU A 183 -3.94 24.12 -11.36
N LYS A 184 -3.76 24.60 -12.60
CA LYS A 184 -3.03 23.86 -13.65
C LYS A 184 -1.59 23.55 -13.24
N SER A 185 -0.90 24.50 -12.62
CA SER A 185 0.48 24.30 -12.14
C SER A 185 0.54 23.26 -11.01
N THR A 186 -0.46 23.26 -10.12
CA THR A 186 -0.61 22.27 -9.04
C THR A 186 -0.83 20.88 -9.63
N LEU A 187 -1.80 20.73 -10.53
CA LEU A 187 -2.12 19.44 -11.17
C LEU A 187 -0.90 18.86 -11.88
N LYS A 188 -0.15 19.69 -12.62
CA LYS A 188 1.09 19.29 -13.27
C LYS A 188 2.11 18.77 -12.26
N LEU A 189 2.34 19.48 -11.16
CA LEU A 189 3.31 19.09 -10.14
C LEU A 189 2.92 17.75 -9.46
N LEU A 190 1.64 17.59 -9.12
CA LEU A 190 1.12 16.36 -8.51
C LEU A 190 1.21 15.18 -9.49
N TRP A 191 0.94 15.40 -10.78
CA TRP A 191 1.08 14.37 -11.79
C TRP A 191 2.55 13.96 -11.97
N GLU A 192 3.47 14.93 -12.03
CA GLU A 192 4.92 14.66 -12.09
C GLU A 192 5.42 13.87 -10.88
N PHE A 193 4.87 14.14 -9.69
CA PHE A 193 5.15 13.33 -8.51
C PHE A 193 4.74 11.87 -8.71
N CYS A 194 3.50 11.66 -9.15
CA CYS A 194 2.95 10.32 -9.35
C CYS A 194 3.78 9.54 -10.38
N ASP A 195 4.12 10.17 -11.50
CA ASP A 195 4.91 9.56 -12.57
C ASP A 195 6.33 9.18 -12.13
N LYS A 196 7.00 10.06 -11.40
CA LYS A 196 8.33 9.79 -10.81
C LYS A 196 8.29 8.66 -9.79
N THR A 197 7.26 8.65 -8.94
CA THR A 197 7.09 7.63 -7.90
C THR A 197 6.78 6.28 -8.50
N GLU A 198 5.90 6.23 -9.51
CA GLU A 198 5.61 5.02 -10.29
C GLU A 198 6.88 4.41 -10.90
N LYS A 199 7.68 5.23 -11.59
CA LYS A 199 8.96 4.78 -12.18
C LYS A 199 9.93 4.23 -11.13
N SER A 200 10.02 4.90 -9.98
CA SER A 200 10.91 4.49 -8.88
C SER A 200 10.45 3.19 -8.21
N ILE A 201 9.13 3.00 -8.06
CA ILE A 201 8.57 1.76 -7.54
C ILE A 201 8.75 0.62 -8.55
N ASN A 202 8.46 0.85 -9.83
CA ASN A 202 8.64 -0.16 -10.87
C ASN A 202 10.10 -0.60 -11.01
N SER A 203 11.06 0.33 -11.00
CA SER A 203 12.48 -0.02 -11.11
C SER A 203 12.94 -0.92 -9.96
N LYS A 204 12.42 -0.69 -8.75
CA LYS A 204 12.83 -1.41 -7.55
C LYS A 204 12.04 -2.70 -7.29
N TYR A 205 10.74 -2.69 -7.55
CA TYR A 205 9.81 -3.74 -7.14
C TYR A 205 9.22 -4.55 -8.30
N SER A 206 9.68 -4.35 -9.54
CA SER A 206 9.20 -5.09 -10.73
C SER A 206 9.23 -6.62 -10.60
N THR A 207 10.14 -7.18 -9.80
CA THR A 207 10.23 -8.63 -9.57
C THR A 207 9.15 -9.17 -8.63
N TYR A 208 8.44 -8.29 -7.91
CA TYR A 208 7.38 -8.65 -6.98
C TYR A 208 6.05 -8.80 -7.73
N THR A 209 5.89 -9.95 -8.38
CA THR A 209 4.68 -10.28 -9.13
C THR A 209 3.70 -11.14 -8.31
N GLN A 210 2.45 -11.25 -8.75
CA GLN A 210 1.46 -12.14 -8.12
C GLN A 210 1.93 -13.59 -8.13
N VAL A 211 2.44 -14.08 -9.26
CA VAL A 211 3.00 -15.44 -9.38
C VAL A 211 4.17 -15.61 -8.41
N ALA A 212 5.08 -14.64 -8.30
CA ALA A 212 6.19 -14.70 -7.36
C ALA A 212 5.73 -14.72 -5.90
N ALA A 213 4.69 -13.95 -5.54
CA ALA A 213 4.11 -13.96 -4.20
C ALA A 213 3.45 -15.31 -3.86
N ILE A 214 2.69 -15.89 -4.79
CA ILE A 214 2.04 -17.19 -4.58
C ILE A 214 3.07 -18.32 -4.50
N LYS A 215 4.15 -18.28 -5.30
CA LYS A 215 5.27 -19.24 -5.18
C LYS A 215 5.94 -19.18 -3.80
N ARG A 216 6.17 -17.96 -3.26
CA ARG A 216 6.72 -17.78 -1.91
C ARG A 216 5.78 -18.34 -0.85
N LEU A 217 4.48 -18.11 -0.99
CA LEU A 217 3.46 -18.66 -0.08
C LEU A 217 3.40 -20.19 -0.14
N TRP A 218 3.51 -20.78 -1.33
CA TRP A 218 3.58 -22.22 -1.53
C TRP A 218 4.82 -22.82 -0.84
N GLN A 219 6.01 -22.24 -1.06
CA GLN A 219 7.26 -22.70 -0.44
C GLN A 219 7.25 -22.56 1.09
N PHE A 220 6.50 -21.58 1.61
CA PHE A 220 6.31 -21.43 3.05
C PHE A 220 5.49 -22.58 3.64
N LEU A 221 4.42 -23.01 2.96
CA LEU A 221 3.60 -24.13 3.37
C LEU A 221 4.33 -25.47 3.18
N PHE A 222 4.83 -25.70 1.97
CA PHE A 222 5.45 -26.96 1.56
C PHE A 222 6.97 -26.82 1.45
N LYS A 223 7.69 -27.45 2.38
CA LYS A 223 9.17 -27.51 2.36
C LYS A 223 9.71 -28.80 1.71
N SER A 224 8.82 -29.74 1.37
CA SER A 224 9.21 -31.00 0.76
C SER A 224 9.71 -30.79 -0.67
N PRO A 225 10.83 -31.42 -1.08
CA PRO A 225 11.36 -31.31 -2.45
C PRO A 225 10.41 -31.88 -3.50
N VAL A 226 9.42 -32.69 -3.08
CA VAL A 226 8.41 -33.31 -3.93
C VAL A 226 7.27 -32.33 -4.28
N MET A 227 7.09 -31.27 -3.48
CA MET A 227 6.04 -30.26 -3.64
C MET A 227 6.58 -29.02 -4.36
N ARG A 228 7.14 -29.17 -5.57
CA ARG A 228 7.55 -28.01 -6.37
C ARG A 228 6.32 -27.35 -7.00
N PHE A 229 6.24 -26.03 -6.95
CA PHE A 229 5.05 -25.29 -7.40
C PHE A 229 4.67 -25.61 -8.87
N GLU A 230 5.68 -25.74 -9.73
CA GLU A 230 5.56 -25.99 -11.17
C GLU A 230 4.91 -27.35 -11.51
N ASP A 231 5.05 -28.33 -10.61
CA ASP A 231 4.52 -29.68 -10.75
C ASP A 231 3.00 -29.71 -10.48
N PHE A 232 2.49 -28.74 -9.70
CA PHE A 232 1.09 -28.67 -9.27
C PHE A 232 0.29 -27.55 -9.95
N TRP A 233 0.95 -26.58 -10.59
CA TRP A 233 0.30 -25.41 -11.17
C TRP A 233 0.81 -25.05 -12.56
N SER A 234 -0.11 -24.60 -13.41
CA SER A 234 0.17 -23.87 -14.64
C SER A 234 0.02 -22.37 -14.37
N PHE A 235 0.96 -21.57 -14.87
CA PHE A 235 0.92 -20.12 -14.70
C PHE A 235 1.48 -19.43 -15.94
N ASP A 236 1.01 -18.20 -16.16
CA ASP A 236 1.46 -17.32 -17.23
C ASP A 236 2.29 -16.20 -16.60
N THR A 237 3.61 -16.23 -16.84
CA THR A 237 4.54 -15.21 -16.34
C THR A 237 4.33 -13.84 -16.99
N ILE A 238 3.81 -13.80 -18.22
CA ILE A 238 3.58 -12.54 -18.97
C ILE A 238 2.34 -11.84 -18.43
N ARG A 239 1.25 -12.60 -18.22
CA ARG A 239 0.01 -12.06 -17.67
C ARG A 239 0.02 -11.97 -16.14
N ASP A 240 1.00 -12.58 -15.49
CA ASP A 240 1.15 -12.69 -14.04
C ASP A 240 -0.09 -13.33 -13.38
N LYS A 241 -0.53 -14.45 -13.96
CA LYS A 241 -1.74 -15.19 -13.54
C LYS A 241 -1.48 -16.67 -13.39
N ILE A 242 -2.20 -17.31 -12.45
CA ILE A 242 -2.29 -18.77 -12.37
C ILE A 242 -3.42 -19.21 -13.30
N THR A 243 -3.14 -20.15 -14.20
CA THR A 243 -4.08 -20.55 -15.25
C THR A 243 -4.86 -21.81 -14.92
N SER A 244 -4.20 -22.82 -14.34
CA SER A 244 -4.85 -24.07 -13.96
C SER A 244 -4.04 -24.84 -12.93
N TYR A 245 -4.69 -25.77 -12.23
CA TYR A 245 -4.00 -26.77 -11.41
C TYR A 245 -3.64 -27.99 -12.26
N LYS A 246 -2.63 -28.73 -11.81
CA LYS A 246 -2.20 -30.02 -12.37
C LYS A 246 -2.34 -31.09 -11.29
N GLY A 247 -2.71 -32.30 -11.72
CA GLY A 247 -2.51 -33.50 -10.90
C GLY A 247 -1.05 -33.91 -11.00
N SER A 248 -0.36 -33.97 -9.86
CA SER A 248 1.04 -34.41 -9.82
C SER A 248 1.10 -35.92 -9.59
N GLU A 249 1.99 -36.61 -10.28
CA GLU A 249 2.28 -38.04 -10.06
C GLU A 249 2.75 -38.33 -8.63
N HIS A 250 3.23 -37.31 -7.93
CA HIS A 250 3.74 -37.41 -6.58
C HIS A 250 2.67 -37.30 -5.48
N GLU A 251 1.40 -37.07 -5.83
CA GLU A 251 0.31 -36.96 -4.84
C GLU A 251 0.14 -38.22 -3.99
N GLY A 252 0.43 -39.40 -4.55
CA GLY A 252 0.32 -40.67 -3.84
C GLY A 252 1.36 -40.88 -2.73
N VAL A 253 2.39 -40.03 -2.63
CA VAL A 253 3.50 -40.14 -1.66
C VAL A 253 3.44 -39.04 -0.60
N LEU A 254 2.45 -38.15 -0.68
CA LEU A 254 2.30 -37.03 0.26
C LEU A 254 1.86 -37.49 1.64
N SER A 255 2.36 -36.82 2.68
CA SER A 255 1.88 -37.03 4.04
C SER A 255 0.43 -36.55 4.20
N ASN A 256 -0.29 -37.07 5.21
CA ASN A 256 -1.66 -36.63 5.50
C ASN A 256 -1.77 -35.11 5.75
N SER A 257 -0.77 -34.52 6.40
CA SER A 257 -0.71 -33.06 6.57
C SER A 257 -0.53 -32.32 5.25
N GLU A 258 0.35 -32.78 4.36
CA GLU A 258 0.56 -32.15 3.06
C GLU A 258 -0.67 -32.29 2.16
N LEU A 259 -1.33 -33.45 2.16
CA LEU A 259 -2.61 -33.66 1.47
C LEU A 259 -3.69 -32.71 2.01
N MET A 260 -3.73 -32.47 3.32
CA MET A 260 -4.65 -31.52 3.92
C MET A 260 -4.35 -30.07 3.48
N PHE A 261 -3.08 -29.63 3.54
CA PHE A 261 -2.70 -28.30 3.02
C PHE A 261 -3.03 -28.14 1.54
N LEU A 262 -2.74 -29.17 0.74
CA LEU A 262 -3.03 -29.18 -0.68
C LEU A 262 -4.53 -29.13 -0.96
N GLY A 263 -5.34 -29.87 -0.20
CA GLY A 263 -6.79 -29.89 -0.30
C GLY A 263 -7.40 -28.53 0.04
N VAL A 264 -6.97 -27.90 1.14
CA VAL A 264 -7.41 -26.54 1.52
C VAL A 264 -7.00 -25.55 0.43
N TRP A 265 -5.74 -25.58 -0.02
CA TRP A 265 -5.25 -24.72 -1.09
C TRP A 265 -6.09 -24.88 -2.36
N ARG A 266 -6.30 -26.11 -2.82
CA ARG A 266 -7.13 -26.41 -3.99
C ARG A 266 -8.54 -25.89 -3.81
N SER A 267 -9.19 -26.14 -2.67
CA SER A 267 -10.56 -25.69 -2.41
C SER A 267 -10.76 -24.16 -2.48
N HIS A 268 -9.72 -23.39 -2.15
CA HIS A 268 -9.76 -21.93 -2.20
C HIS A 268 -9.50 -21.37 -3.60
N PHE A 269 -8.73 -22.07 -4.42
CA PHE A 269 -8.39 -21.63 -5.77
C PHE A 269 -9.23 -22.33 -6.86
N HIS A 270 -9.91 -23.40 -6.51
CA HIS A 270 -10.78 -24.19 -7.36
C HIS A 270 -11.85 -24.84 -6.49
N TRP A 271 -13.12 -24.91 -6.92
CA TRP A 271 -14.20 -25.53 -6.13
C TRP A 271 -14.09 -27.07 -6.02
N SER A 272 -12.88 -27.61 -5.99
CA SER A 272 -12.61 -29.04 -5.81
C SER A 272 -12.46 -29.35 -4.33
N GLN A 273 -13.29 -30.27 -3.84
CA GLN A 273 -13.27 -30.77 -2.46
C GLN A 273 -12.29 -31.94 -2.27
N THR A 274 -11.42 -32.20 -3.27
CA THR A 274 -10.46 -33.31 -3.22
C THR A 274 -9.53 -33.16 -2.00
N GLY A 275 -9.57 -34.13 -1.09
CA GLY A 275 -8.69 -34.19 0.08
C GLY A 275 -9.22 -33.53 1.37
N LEU A 276 -10.44 -32.98 1.39
CA LEU A 276 -11.02 -32.36 2.60
C LEU A 276 -11.85 -33.31 3.49
N ASN A 277 -11.99 -34.59 3.10
CA ASN A 277 -12.67 -35.58 3.92
C ASN A 277 -11.89 -35.75 5.24
N ASN A 278 -12.44 -35.22 6.34
CA ASN A 278 -11.87 -35.19 7.70
C ASN A 278 -10.85 -34.07 7.98
N PHE A 279 -11.06 -32.85 7.46
CA PHE A 279 -10.30 -31.67 7.89
C PHE A 279 -10.42 -31.45 9.42
N SER A 280 -9.29 -31.48 10.13
CA SER A 280 -9.23 -31.15 11.56
C SER A 280 -7.99 -30.31 11.84
N MET A 281 -8.17 -29.06 12.27
CA MET A 281 -7.05 -28.22 12.73
C MET A 281 -6.33 -28.82 13.94
N TYR A 282 -7.02 -29.65 14.73
CA TYR A 282 -6.48 -30.29 15.92
C TYR A 282 -5.42 -31.36 15.60
N SER A 283 -5.48 -31.98 14.42
CA SER A 283 -4.50 -33.01 14.03
C SER A 283 -3.16 -32.44 13.54
N LEU A 284 -3.09 -31.13 13.29
CA LEU A 284 -1.86 -30.43 12.92
C LEU A 284 -1.04 -30.07 14.16
N ASP A 285 0.28 -30.16 14.07
CA ASP A 285 1.14 -29.61 15.12
C ASP A 285 1.03 -28.07 15.19
N SER A 286 1.51 -27.49 16.30
CA SER A 286 1.43 -26.05 16.55
C SER A 286 2.08 -25.19 15.45
N LYS A 287 3.09 -25.71 14.74
CA LYS A 287 3.79 -24.99 13.66
C LYS A 287 2.95 -24.99 12.39
N HIS A 288 2.39 -26.13 12.00
CA HIS A 288 1.50 -26.26 10.86
C HIS A 288 0.18 -25.52 11.07
N GLN A 289 -0.39 -25.52 12.29
CA GLN A 289 -1.56 -24.69 12.62
C GLN A 289 -1.29 -23.21 12.36
N LYS A 290 -0.14 -22.67 12.82
CA LYS A 290 0.24 -21.27 12.58
C LYS A 290 0.40 -20.96 11.10
N LYS A 291 1.03 -21.86 10.33
CA LYS A 291 1.16 -21.71 8.87
C LYS A 291 -0.20 -21.67 8.18
N MET A 292 -1.12 -22.56 8.58
CA MET A 292 -2.47 -22.62 8.02
C MET A 292 -3.27 -21.36 8.34
N LEU A 293 -3.22 -20.87 9.58
CA LEU A 293 -3.88 -19.63 9.97
C LEU A 293 -3.36 -18.44 9.17
N TYR A 294 -2.03 -18.34 8.99
CA TYR A 294 -1.43 -17.31 8.14
C TYR A 294 -1.87 -17.44 6.68
N PHE A 295 -1.89 -18.66 6.14
CA PHE A 295 -2.39 -18.89 4.78
C PHE A 295 -3.83 -18.41 4.61
N LEU A 296 -4.72 -18.80 5.53
CA LEU A 296 -6.13 -18.38 5.50
C LEU A 296 -6.31 -16.87 5.66
N SER A 297 -5.44 -16.19 6.42
CA SER A 297 -5.53 -14.73 6.58
C SER A 297 -5.14 -13.98 5.31
N VAL A 298 -4.12 -14.45 4.57
CA VAL A 298 -3.63 -13.76 3.36
C VAL A 298 -4.38 -14.14 2.10
N LEU A 299 -5.12 -15.26 2.09
CA LEU A 299 -5.85 -15.73 0.91
C LEU A 299 -6.84 -14.72 0.34
N LYS A 300 -7.46 -13.88 1.19
CA LYS A 300 -8.39 -12.82 0.76
C LYS A 300 -7.73 -11.81 -0.18
N GLU A 301 -6.42 -11.64 -0.08
CA GLU A 301 -5.63 -10.70 -0.88
C GLU A 301 -5.29 -11.26 -2.28
N PHE A 302 -5.40 -12.58 -2.48
CA PHE A 302 -5.15 -13.26 -3.74
C PHE A 302 -6.45 -13.71 -4.39
N ARG A 303 -7.10 -12.81 -5.14
CA ARG A 303 -8.14 -13.23 -6.08
C ARG A 303 -7.48 -13.87 -7.29
N LEU A 304 -7.74 -15.15 -7.53
CA LEU A 304 -7.49 -15.76 -8.84
C LEU A 304 -8.72 -15.48 -9.71
N GLU A 305 -8.54 -14.62 -10.70
CA GLU A 305 -9.49 -14.40 -11.80
C GLU A 305 -8.98 -15.02 -13.10
#